data_AF-A0A1Q3QGH2-F1
#
_entry.id   AF-A0A1Q3QGH2-F1
#
_cell.length_a   1.000
_cell.length_b   1.000
_cell.length_c   1.000
_cell.angle_alpha   90.00
_cell.angle_beta   90.00
_cell.angle_gamma   90.00
#
_symmetry.space_group_name_H-M   'P 1'
#
loop_
_entity.id
_entity.type
_entity.pdbx_description
1 polymer ?
#
loop_
_entity_poly.entity_id
_entity_poly.type
_entity_poly.pdbx_seq_one_letter_code
_entity_poly.pdbx_strand_id
1 'polypeptide(L)'
;MADNLNKSVPAQLDDHTTFLGAGVTEENVFQYRYQIMNTPDPQSMMQAVEEQTRANIREAFRLNPDLKIFTANDVKIDYIYTDSAGTILKTIHITPKDYK
;
A
#
# COMPACT_ATOMS: atom_id res chain seq x y z
N MET A 1 -14.37 2.09 -4.36
CA MET A 1 -13.04 1.59 -4.81
C MET A 1 -12.50 0.53 -3.87
N ALA A 2 -12.42 0.77 -2.56
CA ALA A 2 -12.00 -0.23 -1.58
C ALA A 2 -12.83 -1.53 -1.65
N ASP A 3 -14.16 -1.45 -1.70
CA ASP A 3 -15.02 -2.65 -1.81
C ASP A 3 -14.76 -3.49 -3.05
N ASN A 4 -14.37 -2.88 -4.17
CA ASN A 4 -14.02 -3.64 -5.38
C ASN A 4 -12.67 -4.33 -5.25
N LEU A 5 -11.69 -3.69 -4.60
CA LEU A 5 -10.39 -4.31 -4.32
C LEU A 5 -10.55 -5.48 -3.34
N ASN A 6 -11.45 -5.33 -2.36
CA ASN A 6 -11.72 -6.35 -1.35
C ASN A 6 -12.51 -7.57 -1.86
N LYS A 7 -13.00 -7.55 -3.10
CA LYS A 7 -13.65 -8.75 -3.68
C LYS A 7 -12.68 -9.88 -3.99
N SER A 8 -11.40 -9.56 -4.16
CA SER A 8 -10.37 -10.51 -4.57
C SER A 8 -9.31 -10.74 -3.49
N VAL A 9 -9.56 -10.33 -2.24
CA VAL A 9 -8.62 -10.52 -1.13
C VAL A 9 -8.97 -11.72 -0.25
N PRO A 10 -7.97 -12.36 0.40
CA PRO A 10 -6.53 -12.10 0.30
C PRO A 10 -5.96 -12.47 -1.08
N ALA A 11 -5.20 -11.55 -1.68
CA ALA A 11 -4.56 -11.75 -2.98
C ALA A 11 -3.04 -11.84 -2.78
N GLN A 12 -2.44 -12.95 -3.17
CA GLN A 12 -0.99 -13.07 -3.18
C GLN A 12 -0.43 -12.26 -4.35
N LEU A 13 0.38 -11.24 -4.06
CA LEU A 13 1.00 -10.40 -5.09
C LEU A 13 2.33 -11.00 -5.56
N ASP A 14 3.06 -11.60 -4.61
CA ASP A 14 4.37 -12.21 -4.81
C ASP A 14 4.63 -13.28 -3.74
N ASP A 15 5.78 -13.97 -3.82
CA ASP A 15 6.13 -15.07 -2.92
C ASP A 15 6.17 -14.66 -1.42
N HIS A 16 6.35 -13.37 -1.14
CA HIS A 16 6.53 -12.85 0.21
C HIS A 16 5.42 -11.88 0.63
N THR A 17 4.63 -11.32 -0.28
CA THR A 17 3.64 -10.28 0.01
C THR A 17 2.24 -10.72 -0.35
N THR A 18 1.34 -10.64 0.62
CA THR A 18 -0.10 -10.86 0.44
C THR A 18 -0.84 -9.55 0.68
N PHE A 19 -1.66 -9.17 -0.29
CA PHE A 19 -2.60 -8.06 -0.14
C PHE A 19 -3.83 -8.53 0.63
N LEU A 20 -4.03 -7.97 1.82
CA LEU A 20 -5.14 -8.30 2.71
C LEU A 20 -6.41 -7.52 2.39
N GLY A 21 -6.28 -6.35 1.78
CA GLY A 21 -7.42 -5.50 1.47
C GLY A 21 -7.13 -4.01 1.57
N ALA A 22 -8.11 -3.24 1.14
CA ALA A 22 -8.16 -1.81 1.20
C ALA A 22 -9.30 -1.34 2.11
N GLY A 23 -9.06 -0.26 2.84
CA GLY A 23 -10.08 0.44 3.62
C GLY A 23 -10.06 1.94 3.32
N VAL A 24 -11.10 2.64 3.74
CA VAL A 24 -11.14 4.11 3.73
C VAL A 24 -11.53 4.57 5.12
N THR A 25 -10.78 5.53 5.66
CA THR A 25 -11.11 6.17 6.94
C THR A 25 -11.99 7.39 6.73
N GLU A 26 -12.65 7.84 7.79
CA GLU A 26 -13.48 9.07 7.79
C GLU A 26 -12.66 10.33 7.44
N GLU A 27 -11.34 10.29 7.62
CA GLU A 27 -10.41 11.37 7.28
C GLU A 27 -9.96 11.37 5.81
N ASN A 28 -10.69 10.66 4.94
CA ASN A 28 -10.37 10.53 3.51
C ASN A 28 -8.98 9.92 3.27
N VAL A 29 -8.58 8.97 4.14
CA VAL A 29 -7.34 8.21 4.01
C VAL A 29 -7.66 6.82 3.49
N PHE A 30 -7.10 6.49 2.34
CA PHE A 30 -7.19 5.18 1.74
C PHE A 30 -6.09 4.28 2.31
N GLN A 31 -6.45 3.21 3.01
CA GLN A 31 -5.49 2.33 3.67
C GLN A 31 -5.36 1.03 2.89
N TYR A 32 -4.19 0.73 2.36
CA TYR A 32 -3.86 -0.59 1.83
C TYR A 32 -3.17 -1.42 2.90
N ARG A 33 -3.65 -2.64 3.12
CA ARG A 33 -3.10 -3.58 4.10
C ARG A 33 -2.37 -4.71 3.39
N TYR A 34 -1.11 -4.88 3.73
CA TYR A 34 -0.24 -5.92 3.22
C TYR A 34 0.31 -6.75 4.35
N GLN A 35 0.54 -8.02 4.06
CA GLN A 35 1.18 -8.96 4.96
C GLN A 35 2.44 -9.50 4.31
N ILE A 36 3.56 -9.39 5.02
CA ILE A 36 4.85 -9.94 4.62
C ILE A 36 5.03 -11.30 5.33
N MET A 37 5.32 -12.33 4.55
CA MET A 37 5.54 -13.70 5.02
C MET A 37 6.87 -14.25 4.51
N ASN A 38 7.39 -15.28 5.18
CA ASN A 38 8.63 -15.98 4.78
C ASN A 38 9.88 -15.10 4.67
N THR A 39 9.94 -14.01 5.44
CA THR A 39 11.11 -13.11 5.45
C THR A 39 11.88 -13.27 6.77
N PRO A 40 13.18 -13.65 6.74
CA PRO A 40 13.96 -13.88 7.95
C PRO A 40 14.25 -12.60 8.73
N ASP A 41 14.36 -11.45 8.06
CA ASP A 41 14.49 -10.13 8.69
C ASP A 41 13.65 -9.09 7.94
N PRO A 42 12.34 -9.00 8.23
CA PRO A 42 11.47 -8.08 7.52
C PRO A 42 11.86 -6.62 7.76
N GLN A 43 12.37 -6.27 8.95
CA GLN A 43 12.74 -4.89 9.29
C GLN A 43 13.90 -4.36 8.44
N SER A 44 14.95 -5.16 8.24
CA SER A 44 16.09 -4.79 7.42
C SER A 44 15.71 -4.65 5.94
N MET A 45 14.69 -5.39 5.49
CA MET A 45 14.14 -5.29 4.14
C MET A 45 13.12 -4.16 3.97
N MET A 46 12.49 -3.67 5.06
CA MET A 46 11.46 -2.62 4.98
C MET A 46 11.96 -1.34 4.32
N GLN A 47 13.24 -1.01 4.43
CA GLN A 47 13.78 0.16 3.74
C GLN A 47 13.76 -0.03 2.21
N ALA A 48 14.25 -1.16 1.71
CA ALA A 48 14.22 -1.48 0.28
C ALA A 48 12.79 -1.66 -0.24
N VAL A 49 11.92 -2.30 0.55
CA VAL A 49 10.48 -2.44 0.25
C VAL A 49 9.81 -1.08 0.17
N GLU A 50 10.11 -0.16 1.09
CA GLU A 50 9.57 1.20 1.06
C GLU A 50 10.00 1.95 -0.21
N GLU A 51 11.29 1.92 -0.55
CA GLU A 51 11.80 2.57 -1.75
C GLU A 51 11.16 1.99 -3.03
N GLN A 52 11.11 0.66 -3.15
CA GLN A 52 10.50 -0.02 -4.29
C GLN A 52 8.99 0.25 -4.36
N THR A 53 8.29 0.23 -3.23
CA THR A 53 6.86 0.54 -3.15
C THR A 53 6.60 1.95 -3.63
N ARG A 54 7.36 2.94 -3.13
CA ARG A 54 7.25 4.34 -3.55
C ARG A 54 7.52 4.51 -5.04
N ALA A 55 8.53 3.83 -5.58
CA ALA A 55 8.83 3.84 -7.01
C ALA A 55 7.66 3.26 -7.84
N ASN A 56 7.19 2.05 -7.49
CA ASN A 56 6.08 1.39 -8.17
C ASN A 56 4.80 2.23 -8.12
N ILE A 57 4.51 2.87 -6.98
CA ILE A 57 3.36 3.77 -6.84
C ILE A 57 3.53 4.98 -7.75
N ARG A 58 4.68 5.64 -7.74
CA ARG A 58 4.93 6.79 -8.64
C ARG A 58 4.76 6.40 -10.10
N GLU A 59 5.26 5.24 -10.50
CA GLU A 59 5.07 4.73 -11.85
C GLU A 59 3.60 4.39 -12.14
N ALA A 60 2.91 3.73 -11.22
CA ALA A 60 1.48 3.43 -11.36
C ALA A 60 0.65 4.72 -11.49
N PHE A 61 0.95 5.76 -10.71
CA PHE A 61 0.29 7.07 -10.80
C PHE A 61 0.63 7.79 -12.11
N ARG A 62 1.82 7.57 -12.66
CA ARG A 62 2.22 8.10 -13.97
C ARG A 62 1.51 7.39 -15.13
N LEU A 63 1.36 6.07 -15.03
CA LEU A 63 0.81 5.21 -16.09
C LEU A 63 -0.72 5.15 -16.05
N ASN A 64 -1.34 5.17 -14.87
CA ASN A 64 -2.79 5.04 -14.68
C ASN A 64 -3.43 6.40 -14.41
N PRO A 65 -4.09 7.03 -15.41
CA PRO A 65 -4.75 8.31 -15.22
C PRO A 65 -5.92 8.23 -14.22
N ASP A 66 -6.52 7.06 -14.01
CA ASP A 66 -7.54 6.84 -12.98
C ASP A 66 -7.02 7.10 -11.57
N LEU A 67 -5.71 6.94 -11.32
CA LEU A 67 -5.13 7.24 -10.01
C LEU A 67 -5.00 8.76 -9.76
N LYS A 68 -5.13 9.60 -10.79
CA LYS A 68 -5.13 11.06 -10.62
C LYS A 68 -6.31 11.56 -9.81
N ILE A 69 -7.41 10.79 -9.72
CA ILE A 69 -8.54 11.18 -8.87
C ILE A 69 -8.11 11.24 -7.40
N PHE A 70 -7.16 10.41 -6.97
CA PHE A 70 -6.66 10.44 -5.59
C PHE A 70 -5.91 11.75 -5.33
N THR A 71 -5.08 12.19 -6.28
CA THR A 71 -4.37 13.47 -6.18
C THR A 71 -5.32 14.67 -6.29
N ALA A 72 -6.34 14.59 -7.15
CA ALA A 72 -7.31 15.66 -7.38
C ALA A 72 -8.26 15.88 -6.19
N ASN A 73 -8.57 14.83 -5.43
CA ASN A 73 -9.46 14.89 -4.27
C ASN A 73 -8.71 14.96 -2.92
N ASP A 74 -7.42 15.30 -2.94
CA ASP A 74 -6.53 15.37 -1.76
C ASP A 74 -6.56 14.09 -0.90
N VAL A 75 -6.74 12.93 -1.54
CA VAL A 75 -6.82 11.63 -0.86
C VAL A 75 -5.41 11.23 -0.42
N LYS A 76 -5.27 10.93 0.87
CA LYS A 76 -4.03 10.36 1.42
C LYS A 76 -4.09 8.85 1.30
N ILE A 77 -2.93 8.22 1.08
CA ILE A 77 -2.85 6.77 0.98
C ILE A 77 -1.84 6.24 1.99
N ASP A 78 -2.29 5.33 2.85
CA ASP A 78 -1.44 4.65 3.81
C ASP A 78 -1.22 3.20 3.37
N TYR A 79 0.03 2.80 3.19
CA TYR A 79 0.42 1.42 2.94
C TYR A 79 0.90 0.82 4.26
N ILE A 80 0.08 -0.05 4.85
CA ILE A 80 0.32 -0.67 6.14
C ILE A 80 0.85 -2.09 5.88
N TYR A 81 2.12 -2.31 6.19
CA TYR A 81 2.78 -3.61 6.11
C TYR A 81 2.78 -4.27 7.49
N THR A 82 2.28 -5.50 7.55
CA THR A 82 2.20 -6.32 8.75
C THR A 82 2.99 -7.61 8.58
N ASP A 83 3.45 -8.21 9.67
CA ASP A 83 4.03 -9.55 9.66
C ASP A 83 2.93 -10.64 9.67
N SER A 84 3.34 -11.91 9.66
CA SER A 84 2.44 -13.05 9.79
C SER A 84 1.65 -13.08 11.10
N ALA A 85 2.11 -12.39 12.15
CA ALA A 85 1.44 -12.27 13.45
C ALA A 85 0.48 -11.07 13.52
N GLY A 86 0.43 -10.23 12.48
CA GLY A 86 -0.37 -9.00 12.44
C GLY A 86 0.30 -7.78 13.06
N THR A 87 1.58 -7.87 13.45
CA THR A 87 2.36 -6.73 13.95
C THR A 87 2.66 -5.78 12.81
N ILE A 88 2.41 -4.48 12.99
CA ILE A 88 2.77 -3.47 12.00
C ILE A 88 4.29 -3.37 11.93
N LEU A 89 4.84 -3.76 10.78
CA LEU A 89 6.26 -3.63 10.46
C LEU A 89 6.58 -2.20 10.02
N LYS A 90 5.73 -1.64 9.15
CA LYS A 90 5.95 -0.32 8.56
C LYS A 90 4.63 0.26 8.03
N THR A 91 4.48 1.56 8.19
CA THR A 91 3.43 2.32 7.50
C THR A 91 4.09 3.36 6.59
N ILE A 92 3.75 3.32 5.31
CA ILE A 92 4.20 4.32 4.33
C ILE A 92 3.04 5.25 4.06
N HIS A 93 3.22 6.51 4.45
CA HIS A 93 2.26 7.57 4.20
C HIS A 93 2.58 8.24 2.87
N ILE A 94 1.66 8.15 1.93
CA ILE A 94 1.75 8.82 0.64
C ILE A 94 0.72 9.95 0.62
N THR A 95 1.23 11.17 0.54
CA THR A 95 0.39 12.36 0.43
C THR A 95 0.29 12.83 -1.02
N PRO A 96 -0.69 13.67 -1.36
CA PRO A 96 -0.78 14.31 -2.67
C PRO A 96 0.52 15.00 -3.13
N LYS A 97 1.38 15.41 -2.19
CA LYS A 97 2.68 16.05 -2.47
C LYS A 97 3.76 15.05 -2.89
N ASP A 98 3.67 13.79 -2.47
CA ASP A 98 4.64 12.75 -2.81
C ASP A 98 4.55 12.31 -4.29
N TYR A 99 3.43 12.62 -4.95
CA TYR A 99 3.19 12.38 -6.38
C TYR A 99 3.61 13.55 -7.29
N LYS A 100 3.95 14.73 -6.73
CA LYS A 100 4.27 15.93 -7.50
C LYS A 100 5.73 15.98 -7.95
#